data_AF-A0A2E0T9V1-F1
#
_entry.id   AF-A0A2E0T9V1-F1
#
_cell.length_a   1.000
_cell.length_b   1.000
_cell.length_c   1.000
_cell.angle_alpha   90.00
_cell.angle_beta   90.00
_cell.angle_gamma   90.00
#
_symmetry.space_group_name_H-M   'P 1'
#
loop_
_entity.id
_entity.type
_entity.pdbx_description
1 polymer ?
#
loop_
_entity_poly.entity_id
_entity_poly.type
_entity_poly.pdbx_seq_one_letter_code
_entity_poly.pdbx_strand_id
1 'polypeptide(L)'
;MTARAHRAAWLALAALWVWPLAANGAAAQDAAPSEPDAAAEAPIEEAAAEGEAAPSETPEDAQAEGTSAAEATPAEDAGPAADDEDEDGAAESEAADADAAADDDDADAAGTDADDPAAPASEGAEDAGGGGEAEEQPAPVNQDDLPPALRTPVDDEIPGAAREPRVPNEPLRIVGSLGAGLGIRLTQRDGFQQDRLAPGYVEAYGGVVLPGHGQLRHEVGLAAGFNLNDDGTFSLGPEAGRQWTFTPAYTLRLALSEDPVPDWLLLGRVGVPLTVSPDFTWGLQLDVGATYMILAGLGVYAEVGAATFFGAEDRNGDLTVHGILSVELGARIEFEVLR
;
A
#
# COMPACT_ATOMS: atom_id res chain seq x y z
N MET A 1 -10.74 -33.04 -3.17
CA MET A 1 -11.47 -31.98 -2.42
C MET A 1 -12.90 -31.87 -2.89
N THR A 2 -13.87 -31.78 -1.98
CA THR A 2 -15.32 -31.84 -2.30
C THR A 2 -15.90 -30.44 -2.50
N ALA A 3 -16.95 -30.32 -3.33
CA ALA A 3 -17.69 -29.07 -3.60
C ALA A 3 -18.18 -28.30 -2.34
N ARG A 4 -18.12 -28.93 -1.16
CA ARG A 4 -18.40 -28.30 0.14
C ARG A 4 -17.32 -27.32 0.59
N ALA A 5 -16.03 -27.60 0.33
CA ALA A 5 -14.94 -26.69 0.69
C ALA A 5 -15.03 -25.39 -0.12
N HIS A 6 -15.39 -25.51 -1.41
CA HIS A 6 -15.61 -24.37 -2.28
C HIS A 6 -16.75 -23.47 -1.78
N ARG A 7 -17.90 -24.04 -1.37
CA ARG A 7 -19.02 -23.26 -0.82
C ARG A 7 -18.69 -22.57 0.51
N ALA A 8 -17.89 -23.19 1.38
CA ALA A 8 -17.50 -22.59 2.65
C ALA A 8 -16.59 -21.37 2.44
N ALA A 9 -15.63 -21.45 1.50
CA ALA A 9 -14.77 -20.33 1.13
C ALA A 9 -15.57 -19.14 0.57
N TRP A 10 -16.55 -19.41 -0.31
CA TRP A 10 -17.45 -18.37 -0.85
C TRP A 10 -18.32 -17.71 0.23
N LEU A 11 -18.80 -18.46 1.23
CA LEU A 11 -19.59 -17.90 2.33
C LEU A 11 -18.74 -17.09 3.32
N ALA A 12 -17.49 -17.48 3.56
CA ALA A 12 -16.56 -16.71 4.39
C ALA A 12 -16.18 -15.38 3.71
N LEU A 13 -15.94 -15.39 2.40
CA LEU A 13 -15.75 -14.19 1.59
C LEU A 13 -16.99 -13.28 1.62
N ALA A 14 -18.19 -13.84 1.47
CA ALA A 14 -19.43 -13.05 1.56
C ALA A 14 -19.65 -12.43 2.95
N ALA A 15 -19.27 -13.11 4.03
CA ALA A 15 -19.39 -12.59 5.40
C ALA A 15 -18.42 -11.43 5.69
N LEU A 16 -17.21 -11.47 5.11
CA LEU A 16 -16.22 -10.38 5.19
C LEU A 16 -16.69 -9.11 4.46
N TRP A 17 -17.53 -9.23 3.43
CA TRP A 17 -18.10 -8.08 2.71
C TRP A 17 -19.22 -7.34 3.46
N VAL A 18 -19.94 -8.00 4.37
CA VAL A 18 -21.12 -7.40 5.04
C VAL A 18 -20.75 -6.60 6.29
N TRP A 19 -19.62 -6.93 6.95
CA TRP A 19 -19.24 -6.30 8.22
C TRP A 19 -18.88 -4.80 8.12
N PRO A 20 -18.14 -4.31 7.11
CA PRO A 20 -17.73 -2.90 7.06
C PRO A 20 -18.90 -1.93 6.81
N LEU A 21 -19.96 -2.38 6.12
CA LEU A 21 -21.16 -1.56 5.87
C LEU A 21 -21.98 -1.31 7.15
N ALA A 22 -21.98 -2.24 8.10
CA ALA A 22 -22.74 -2.09 9.34
C ALA A 22 -22.04 -1.19 10.37
N ALA A 23 -20.70 -1.15 10.38
CA ALA A 23 -19.93 -0.38 11.35
C ALA A 23 -19.89 1.14 11.04
N ASN A 24 -19.83 1.51 9.75
CA ASN A 24 -19.79 2.93 9.36
C ASN A 24 -21.15 3.64 9.40
N GLY A 25 -22.27 2.91 9.37
CA GLY A 25 -23.61 3.49 9.47
C GLY A 25 -23.95 4.05 10.86
N ALA A 26 -23.28 3.57 11.91
CA ALA A 26 -23.59 3.95 13.30
C ALA A 26 -22.84 5.21 13.78
N ALA A 27 -21.70 5.56 13.17
CA ALA A 27 -20.89 6.70 13.59
C ALA A 27 -21.27 8.02 12.90
N ALA A 28 -22.04 7.99 11.82
CA ALA A 28 -22.37 9.17 11.01
C ALA A 28 -23.70 9.86 11.39
N GLN A 29 -24.45 9.38 12.38
CA GLN A 29 -25.79 9.89 12.71
C GLN A 29 -25.85 10.90 13.87
N ASP A 30 -24.75 11.17 14.59
CA ASP A 30 -24.75 12.10 15.74
C ASP A 30 -24.12 13.48 15.47
N ALA A 31 -23.74 13.78 14.22
CA ALA A 31 -23.38 15.15 13.84
C ALA A 31 -24.66 15.95 13.54
N ALA A 32 -25.29 16.48 14.60
CA ALA A 32 -26.34 17.47 14.46
C ALA A 32 -25.81 18.67 13.65
N PRO A 33 -26.59 19.23 12.70
CA PRO A 33 -26.20 20.45 12.00
C PRO A 33 -26.12 21.58 13.04
N SER A 34 -24.93 22.13 13.23
CA SER A 34 -24.75 23.40 13.92
C SER A 34 -25.61 24.45 13.21
N GLU A 35 -26.46 25.14 13.96
CA GLU A 35 -27.29 26.22 13.44
C GLU A 35 -26.41 27.26 12.73
N PRO A 36 -26.83 27.78 11.56
CA PRO A 36 -26.10 28.85 10.90
C PRO A 36 -26.11 30.07 11.82
N ASP A 37 -24.91 30.53 12.18
CA ASP A 37 -24.70 31.72 13.01
C ASP A 37 -25.26 32.93 12.25
N ALA A 38 -26.44 33.38 12.68
CA ALA A 38 -27.11 34.55 12.14
C ALA A 38 -26.46 35.80 12.74
N ALA A 39 -25.30 36.19 12.20
CA ALA A 39 -24.66 37.44 12.57
C ALA A 39 -23.99 38.14 11.37
N ALA A 40 -24.36 39.41 11.21
CA ALA A 40 -23.73 40.46 10.41
C ALA A 40 -24.08 40.54 8.91
N GLU A 41 -25.34 40.87 8.62
CA GLU A 41 -25.63 41.75 7.48
C GLU A 41 -25.02 43.14 7.76
N ALA A 42 -23.93 43.48 7.07
CA ALA A 42 -23.47 44.86 6.95
C ALA A 42 -24.20 45.50 5.75
N PRO A 43 -24.72 46.73 5.88
CA PRO A 43 -25.41 47.42 4.79
C PRO A 43 -24.39 47.81 3.70
N ILE A 44 -24.61 47.31 2.49
CA ILE A 44 -23.92 47.77 1.29
C ILE A 44 -24.47 49.17 0.97
N GLU A 45 -23.64 50.20 1.18
CA GLU A 45 -23.92 51.54 0.72
C GLU A 45 -23.95 51.57 -0.82
N GLU A 46 -25.11 51.97 -1.31
CA GLU A 46 -25.47 52.25 -2.69
C GLU A 46 -24.70 53.46 -3.21
N ALA A 47 -23.57 53.22 -3.89
CA ALA A 47 -22.90 54.22 -4.71
C ALA A 47 -23.43 54.11 -6.15
N ALA A 48 -24.49 54.86 -6.43
CA ALA A 48 -24.96 55.15 -7.77
C ALA A 48 -23.88 55.92 -8.54
N ALA A 49 -23.40 55.35 -9.66
CA ALA A 49 -22.69 56.09 -10.69
C ALA A 49 -23.29 55.73 -12.05
N GLU A 50 -23.71 56.80 -12.71
CA GLU A 50 -24.45 56.90 -13.96
C GLU A 50 -23.67 56.43 -15.18
N GLY A 51 -24.41 56.09 -16.24
CA GLY A 51 -23.90 56.01 -17.61
C GLY A 51 -24.07 54.63 -18.23
N GLU A 52 -24.49 54.45 -19.47
CA GLU A 52 -25.00 55.34 -20.49
C GLU A 52 -25.71 54.43 -21.51
N ALA A 53 -26.63 55.00 -22.27
CA ALA A 53 -27.62 54.29 -23.06
C ALA A 53 -27.10 53.55 -24.32
N ALA A 54 -27.95 52.60 -24.75
CA ALA A 54 -28.28 52.24 -26.15
C ALA A 54 -27.47 51.11 -26.84
N PRO A 55 -28.01 50.51 -27.93
CA PRO A 55 -29.40 50.11 -28.19
C PRO A 55 -29.57 48.67 -28.73
N SER A 56 -30.84 48.25 -28.71
CA SER A 56 -31.52 47.19 -29.46
C SER A 56 -31.00 46.85 -30.86
N GLU A 57 -30.94 45.54 -31.20
CA GLU A 57 -31.28 44.89 -32.50
C GLU A 57 -31.45 43.36 -32.23
N THR A 58 -32.67 42.80 -32.15
CA THR A 58 -33.37 41.90 -33.14
C THR A 58 -32.77 40.50 -33.39
N PRO A 59 -33.50 39.52 -33.97
CA PRO A 59 -34.87 39.04 -33.73
C PRO A 59 -34.97 37.48 -33.64
N GLU A 60 -36.21 37.02 -33.47
CA GLU A 60 -36.75 35.67 -33.64
C GLU A 60 -36.34 34.92 -34.92
N ASP A 61 -36.50 33.59 -34.81
CA ASP A 61 -36.76 32.59 -35.85
C ASP A 61 -35.64 32.16 -36.81
N ALA A 62 -35.28 30.87 -36.75
CA ALA A 62 -35.63 29.94 -37.83
C ALA A 62 -35.19 28.50 -37.53
N GLN A 63 -36.14 27.59 -37.69
CA GLN A 63 -35.96 26.16 -37.91
C GLN A 63 -35.08 25.88 -39.14
N ALA A 64 -34.34 24.78 -39.14
CA ALA A 64 -34.27 23.86 -40.30
C ALA A 64 -33.48 22.59 -39.98
N GLU A 65 -34.14 21.47 -40.25
CA GLU A 65 -33.60 20.12 -40.43
C GLU A 65 -32.61 20.08 -41.61
N GLY A 66 -31.67 19.12 -41.63
CA GLY A 66 -30.85 18.91 -42.84
C GLY A 66 -29.70 17.92 -42.75
N THR A 67 -30.05 16.64 -42.92
CA THR A 67 -29.32 15.47 -43.41
C THR A 67 -27.97 15.57 -44.17
N SER A 68 -27.27 14.42 -44.14
CA SER A 68 -26.29 13.85 -45.10
C SER A 68 -24.82 14.19 -44.83
N ALA A 69 -23.94 13.24 -44.50
CA ALA A 69 -23.46 12.03 -45.20
C ALA A 69 -22.43 12.33 -46.30
N ALA A 70 -21.23 11.79 -46.06
CA ALA A 70 -20.13 11.46 -46.98
C ALA A 70 -19.40 12.62 -47.69
N GLU A 71 -18.10 12.73 -47.46
CA GLU A 71 -17.10 12.48 -48.51
C GLU A 71 -15.69 12.39 -47.93
N ALA A 72 -14.86 11.62 -48.61
CA ALA A 72 -13.51 11.25 -48.24
C ALA A 72 -12.47 12.00 -49.10
N THR A 73 -11.26 12.16 -48.52
CA THR A 73 -9.93 12.32 -49.16
C THR A 73 -9.62 13.62 -49.94
N PRO A 74 -8.32 13.92 -50.26
CA PRO A 74 -7.05 13.71 -49.55
C PRO A 74 -6.11 14.96 -49.54
N ALA A 75 -4.99 14.82 -48.81
CA ALA A 75 -3.67 15.51 -48.85
C ALA A 75 -3.39 16.68 -49.83
N GLU A 76 -2.86 17.79 -49.29
CA GLU A 76 -1.83 18.71 -49.83
C GLU A 76 -1.12 19.33 -48.59
N ASP A 77 0.19 19.24 -48.39
CA ASP A 77 1.35 19.88 -49.07
C ASP A 77 1.62 21.33 -48.63
N ALA A 78 2.91 21.62 -48.37
CA ALA A 78 3.57 22.89 -48.05
C ALA A 78 3.19 23.62 -46.73
N GLY A 79 4.10 24.13 -45.90
CA GLY A 79 5.54 24.34 -45.99
C GLY A 79 6.07 24.94 -44.66
N PRO A 80 7.37 25.26 -44.56
CA PRO A 80 7.99 25.74 -43.33
C PRO A 80 8.05 27.29 -43.25
N ALA A 81 7.76 27.83 -42.07
CA ALA A 81 8.17 29.15 -41.60
C ALA A 81 8.65 28.93 -40.16
N ALA A 82 9.92 29.07 -39.77
CA ALA A 82 10.84 30.22 -39.86
C ALA A 82 10.31 31.48 -39.17
N ASP A 83 11.09 31.91 -38.17
CA ASP A 83 11.23 33.28 -37.67
C ASP A 83 10.01 33.78 -36.88
N ASP A 84 10.04 34.47 -35.74
CA ASP A 84 11.00 35.07 -34.81
C ASP A 84 10.21 35.04 -33.45
N GLU A 85 10.69 35.29 -32.24
CA GLU A 85 11.20 36.54 -31.70
C GLU A 85 11.63 36.28 -30.24
N ASP A 86 12.64 37.04 -29.84
CA ASP A 86 13.18 37.19 -28.51
C ASP A 86 12.12 37.67 -27.50
N GLU A 87 12.07 37.06 -26.30
CA GLU A 87 11.65 37.80 -25.10
C GLU A 87 12.54 37.42 -23.91
N ASP A 88 13.59 38.23 -23.74
CA ASP A 88 14.35 38.40 -22.51
C ASP A 88 13.42 38.96 -21.41
N GLY A 89 12.87 38.07 -20.59
CA GLY A 89 12.15 38.42 -19.36
C GLY A 89 13.05 38.27 -18.14
N ALA A 90 13.95 39.23 -17.92
CA ALA A 90 14.70 39.37 -16.68
C ALA A 90 13.73 39.78 -15.54
N ALA A 91 13.29 38.80 -14.74
CA ALA A 91 12.60 39.08 -13.49
C ALA A 91 13.63 39.28 -12.38
N GLU A 92 13.68 40.52 -11.90
CA GLU A 92 14.48 41.01 -10.79
C GLU A 92 14.17 40.22 -9.51
N SER A 93 15.18 39.58 -8.94
CA SER A 93 15.11 39.00 -7.60
C SER A 93 15.32 40.12 -6.57
N GLU A 94 14.24 40.71 -6.09
CA GLU A 94 14.27 41.55 -4.89
C GLU A 94 14.57 40.67 -3.68
N ALA A 95 15.81 40.80 -3.19
CA ALA A 95 16.20 40.37 -1.87
C ALA A 95 15.54 41.30 -0.84
N ALA A 96 14.54 40.78 -0.12
CA ALA A 96 14.03 41.42 1.08
C ALA A 96 14.69 40.78 2.30
N ASP A 97 15.58 41.56 2.91
CA ASP A 97 16.06 41.38 4.27
C ASP A 97 14.87 41.25 5.24
N ALA A 98 14.92 40.21 6.08
CA ALA A 98 14.14 40.15 7.31
C ALA A 98 15.08 39.69 8.45
N ASP A 99 15.82 40.67 8.96
CA ASP A 99 16.21 40.74 10.36
C ASP A 99 14.95 40.66 11.23
N ALA A 100 14.86 39.69 12.16
CA ALA A 100 14.25 39.92 13.47
C ALA A 100 14.40 38.71 14.42
N ALA A 101 14.94 39.04 15.58
CA ALA A 101 14.67 38.47 16.91
C ALA A 101 15.17 37.04 17.18
N ALA A 102 16.39 37.00 17.70
CA ALA A 102 16.72 36.14 18.83
C ALA A 102 15.82 36.51 20.02
N ASP A 103 15.00 35.56 20.48
CA ASP A 103 14.50 35.55 21.85
C ASP A 103 15.14 34.36 22.55
N ASP A 104 16.11 34.72 23.40
CA ASP A 104 16.57 33.94 24.54
C ASP A 104 15.40 33.78 25.51
N ASP A 105 14.94 32.55 25.74
CA ASP A 105 14.21 32.23 26.96
C ASP A 105 14.86 31.00 27.62
N ASP A 106 15.69 31.33 28.61
CA ASP A 106 16.11 30.49 29.71
C ASP A 106 14.90 29.82 30.39
N ALA A 107 14.90 28.50 30.44
CA ALA A 107 14.08 27.75 31.38
C ALA A 107 14.86 26.56 31.94
N ASP A 108 15.60 26.85 33.00
CA ASP A 108 15.81 26.08 34.22
C ASP A 108 15.44 24.58 34.22
N ALA A 109 16.50 23.77 34.27
CA ALA A 109 16.82 22.89 35.41
C ALA A 109 15.67 22.19 36.17
N ALA A 110 15.43 20.92 35.82
CA ALA A 110 15.25 19.80 36.75
C ALA A 110 15.51 18.52 35.93
N GLY A 111 16.52 17.69 36.20
CA GLY A 111 16.81 17.10 37.49
C GLY A 111 16.14 15.72 37.59
N THR A 112 16.59 14.76 36.79
CA THR A 112 16.41 13.32 37.08
C THR A 112 17.66 12.55 36.68
N ASP A 113 18.61 12.52 37.61
CA ASP A 113 19.50 11.39 37.79
C ASP A 113 18.65 10.13 38.03
N ALA A 114 18.66 9.18 37.10
CA ALA A 114 18.16 7.84 37.34
C ALA A 114 18.89 6.85 36.42
N ASP A 115 19.95 6.28 37.01
CA ASP A 115 20.39 4.90 36.85
C ASP A 115 20.61 4.39 35.43
N ASP A 116 21.83 4.61 34.96
CA ASP A 116 22.51 3.81 33.95
C ASP A 116 22.82 2.42 34.55
N PRO A 117 22.12 1.32 34.19
CA PRO A 117 22.48 0.00 34.65
C PRO A 117 23.75 -0.42 33.90
N ALA A 118 24.87 -0.32 34.62
CA ALA A 118 26.16 -0.88 34.31
C ALA A 118 26.07 -2.11 33.39
N ALA A 119 26.57 -1.95 32.17
CA ALA A 119 26.91 -3.06 31.29
C ALA A 119 27.82 -4.03 32.06
N PRO A 120 27.49 -5.34 32.14
CA PRO A 120 28.41 -6.29 32.73
C PRO A 120 29.65 -6.39 31.83
N ALA A 121 30.79 -6.02 32.42
CA ALA A 121 32.10 -6.34 31.89
C ALA A 121 32.16 -7.84 31.62
N SER A 122 32.32 -8.21 30.35
CA SER A 122 32.67 -9.57 29.95
C SER A 122 34.16 -9.77 30.21
N GLU A 123 34.49 -10.01 31.47
CA GLU A 123 35.78 -10.55 31.87
C GLU A 123 35.93 -11.98 31.32
N GLY A 124 37.07 -12.23 30.68
CA GLY A 124 37.76 -13.52 30.76
C GLY A 124 37.06 -14.72 30.14
N ALA A 125 37.00 -14.79 28.81
CA ALA A 125 37.03 -16.08 28.14
C ALA A 125 38.49 -16.56 28.15
N GLU A 126 38.87 -17.20 29.25
CA GLU A 126 40.12 -17.94 29.34
C GLU A 126 40.16 -18.99 28.23
N ASP A 127 41.25 -18.91 27.47
CA ASP A 127 41.76 -19.87 26.51
C ASP A 127 42.05 -21.20 27.23
N ALA A 128 41.00 -21.97 27.52
CA ALA A 128 41.10 -23.36 27.92
C ALA A 128 41.31 -24.18 26.65
N GLY A 129 42.56 -24.18 26.18
CA GLY A 129 43.11 -25.17 25.26
C GLY A 129 43.00 -26.57 25.87
N GLY A 130 41.80 -27.14 25.82
CA GLY A 130 41.57 -28.56 25.99
C GLY A 130 42.00 -29.25 24.71
N GLY A 131 43.26 -29.68 24.66
CA GLY A 131 43.73 -30.70 23.73
C GLY A 131 42.96 -32.00 24.01
N GLY A 132 41.72 -32.07 23.52
CA GLY A 132 41.02 -33.32 23.37
C GLY A 132 41.82 -34.14 22.38
N GLU A 133 42.54 -35.13 22.91
CA GLU A 133 43.09 -36.23 22.14
C GLU A 133 42.01 -36.63 21.14
N ALA A 134 42.30 -36.48 19.86
CA ALA A 134 41.44 -36.99 18.81
C ALA A 134 41.33 -38.49 19.06
N GLU A 135 40.28 -38.91 19.78
CA GLU A 135 39.86 -40.30 19.83
C GLU A 135 39.72 -40.69 18.38
N GLU A 136 40.71 -41.46 17.93
CA GLU A 136 40.87 -41.94 16.58
C GLU A 136 39.60 -42.71 16.27
N GLN A 137 38.65 -42.01 15.65
CA GLN A 137 37.32 -42.52 15.37
C GLN A 137 37.58 -43.76 14.51
N PRO A 138 37.28 -44.98 15.01
CA PRO A 138 37.70 -46.19 14.34
C PRO A 138 37.13 -46.14 12.93
N ALA A 139 38.00 -46.32 11.93
CA ALA A 139 37.61 -46.28 10.52
C ALA A 139 36.33 -47.09 10.34
N PRO A 140 35.31 -46.56 9.64
CA PRO A 140 34.02 -47.21 9.51
C PRO A 140 34.25 -48.63 9.03
N VAL A 141 33.95 -49.60 9.90
CA VAL A 141 34.15 -51.02 9.61
C VAL A 141 33.27 -51.32 8.40
N ASN A 142 33.91 -51.63 7.28
CA ASN A 142 33.22 -51.96 6.07
C ASN A 142 32.43 -53.24 6.33
N GLN A 143 31.09 -53.18 6.29
CA GLN A 143 30.23 -54.31 6.68
C GLN A 143 30.47 -55.56 5.83
N ASP A 144 31.06 -55.37 4.64
CA ASP A 144 31.50 -56.44 3.75
C ASP A 144 32.64 -57.30 4.33
N ASP A 145 33.45 -56.76 5.25
CA ASP A 145 34.57 -57.48 5.87
C ASP A 145 34.16 -58.27 7.12
N LEU A 146 32.91 -58.13 7.59
CA LEU A 146 32.42 -58.94 8.71
C LEU A 146 32.07 -60.36 8.25
N PRO A 147 32.49 -61.39 9.01
CA PRO A 147 32.14 -62.77 8.70
C PRO A 147 30.61 -62.93 8.70
N PRO A 148 30.04 -63.82 7.88
CA PRO A 148 28.58 -63.93 7.70
C PRO A 148 27.77 -64.11 8.99
N ALA A 149 28.38 -64.68 10.03
CA ALA A 149 27.76 -64.87 11.34
C ALA A 149 27.69 -63.59 12.21
N LEU A 150 28.45 -62.55 11.87
CA LEU A 150 28.48 -61.24 12.55
C LEU A 150 27.87 -60.10 11.73
N ARG A 151 27.47 -60.39 10.48
CA ARG A 151 26.56 -59.51 9.75
C ARG A 151 25.21 -59.66 10.42
N THR A 152 24.93 -58.84 11.43
CA THR A 152 23.54 -58.60 11.83
C THR A 152 22.81 -58.24 10.54
N PRO A 153 21.74 -58.96 10.16
CA PRO A 153 20.81 -58.41 9.20
C PRO A 153 20.54 -57.01 9.69
N VAL A 154 20.86 -56.00 8.89
CA VAL A 154 20.25 -54.70 9.09
C VAL A 154 18.80 -54.98 8.75
N ASP A 155 18.06 -55.46 9.75
CA ASP A 155 16.62 -55.42 9.74
C ASP A 155 16.33 -53.91 9.65
N ASP A 156 16.19 -53.43 8.41
CA ASP A 156 15.63 -52.11 8.09
C ASP A 156 14.23 -51.95 8.73
N GLU A 157 13.68 -53.03 9.29
CA GLU A 157 12.58 -53.09 10.23
C GLU A 157 13.10 -53.25 11.67
N ILE A 158 13.63 -52.19 12.30
CA ILE A 158 13.43 -52.06 13.76
C ILE A 158 11.98 -51.62 13.94
N PRO A 159 11.03 -52.52 14.28
CA PRO A 159 9.64 -52.16 14.46
C PRO A 159 9.57 -51.47 15.83
N GLY A 160 9.68 -50.14 15.87
CA GLY A 160 9.56 -49.38 17.11
C GLY A 160 10.67 -48.38 17.40
N ALA A 161 11.70 -48.26 16.55
CA ALA A 161 12.35 -46.96 16.44
C ALA A 161 11.34 -46.06 15.73
N ALA A 162 10.44 -45.45 16.50
CA ALA A 162 9.60 -44.38 16.01
C ALA A 162 10.56 -43.37 15.40
N ARG A 163 10.71 -43.41 14.07
CA ARG A 163 11.33 -42.32 13.34
C ARG A 163 10.52 -41.13 13.81
N GLU A 164 11.15 -40.25 14.58
CA GLU A 164 10.52 -38.99 14.92
C GLU A 164 10.00 -38.45 13.60
N PRO A 165 8.69 -38.21 13.46
CA PRO A 165 8.16 -37.69 12.23
C PRO A 165 8.93 -36.40 11.99
N ARG A 166 9.85 -36.43 11.03
CA ARG A 166 10.52 -35.23 10.55
C ARG A 166 9.41 -34.43 9.93
N VAL A 167 8.83 -33.53 10.72
CA VAL A 167 7.85 -32.59 10.22
C VAL A 167 8.65 -31.73 9.25
N PRO A 168 8.38 -31.80 7.93
CA PRO A 168 9.09 -30.96 6.99
C PRO A 168 8.76 -29.52 7.39
N ASN A 169 9.74 -28.79 7.90
CA ASN A 169 9.61 -27.36 8.04
C ASN A 169 9.55 -26.80 6.63
N GLU A 170 8.45 -26.15 6.27
CA GLU A 170 8.42 -25.46 4.99
C GLU A 170 9.49 -24.37 5.00
N PRO A 171 10.24 -24.23 3.90
CA PRO A 171 11.29 -23.23 3.81
C PRO A 171 10.73 -21.81 3.88
N LEU A 172 11.62 -20.90 4.26
CA LEU A 172 11.41 -19.45 4.15
C LEU A 172 11.22 -19.09 2.67
N ARG A 173 10.26 -18.22 2.38
CA ARG A 173 10.02 -17.72 1.02
C ARG A 173 10.17 -16.21 0.97
N ILE A 174 10.77 -15.70 -0.10
CA ILE A 174 10.82 -14.28 -0.43
C ILE A 174 9.74 -14.04 -1.48
N VAL A 175 8.97 -12.98 -1.32
CA VAL A 175 7.84 -12.67 -2.19
C VAL A 175 7.98 -11.27 -2.72
N GLY A 176 7.63 -11.09 -3.99
CA GLY A 176 7.46 -9.79 -4.63
C GLY A 176 6.14 -9.73 -5.37
N SER A 177 5.55 -8.55 -5.47
CA SER A 177 4.43 -8.30 -6.38
C SER A 177 4.50 -6.90 -6.97
N LEU A 178 3.86 -6.75 -8.12
CA LEU A 178 3.67 -5.47 -8.80
C LEU A 178 2.22 -5.44 -9.31
N GLY A 179 1.48 -4.42 -8.92
CA GLY A 179 0.08 -4.25 -9.26
C GLY A 179 -0.27 -2.81 -9.62
N ALA A 180 -1.43 -2.66 -10.23
CA ALA A 180 -2.05 -1.36 -10.47
C ALA A 180 -3.51 -1.41 -10.03
N GLY A 181 -3.99 -0.31 -9.47
CA GLY A 181 -5.30 -0.23 -8.87
C GLY A 181 -5.99 1.11 -9.03
N LEU A 182 -7.25 1.14 -8.62
CA LEU A 182 -8.11 2.32 -8.59
C LEU A 182 -8.81 2.37 -7.22
N GLY A 183 -9.09 3.58 -6.74
CA GLY A 183 -9.81 3.80 -5.48
C GLY A 183 -11.10 4.59 -5.66
N ILE A 184 -12.03 4.42 -4.72
CA ILE A 184 -13.24 5.21 -4.57
C ILE A 184 -13.22 5.81 -3.17
N ARG A 185 -13.35 7.13 -3.08
CA ARG A 185 -13.50 7.84 -1.81
C ARG A 185 -14.88 7.57 -1.24
N LEU A 186 -14.91 7.09 0.01
CA LEU A 186 -16.14 6.83 0.74
C LEU A 186 -16.74 8.12 1.31
N THR A 187 -15.88 9.10 1.62
CA THR A 187 -16.26 10.42 2.09
C THR A 187 -15.76 11.45 1.09
N GLN A 188 -16.68 12.19 0.47
CA GLN A 188 -16.34 13.38 -0.29
C GLN A 188 -16.49 14.60 0.60
N ARG A 189 -15.52 15.51 0.53
CA ARG A 189 -15.57 16.81 1.17
C ARG A 189 -15.44 17.85 0.07
N ASP A 190 -16.54 18.56 -0.21
CA ASP A 190 -16.63 19.52 -1.31
C ASP A 190 -15.58 20.64 -1.20
N GLY A 191 -15.14 20.96 0.03
CA GLY A 191 -14.08 21.94 0.29
C GLY A 191 -12.71 21.60 -0.27
N PHE A 192 -12.44 20.31 -0.57
CA PHE A 192 -11.18 19.87 -1.17
C PHE A 192 -11.24 19.69 -2.69
N GLN A 193 -12.41 19.90 -3.32
CA GLN A 193 -12.61 19.66 -4.76
C GLN A 193 -12.13 18.28 -5.24
N GLN A 194 -12.23 17.27 -4.37
CA GLN A 194 -11.79 15.91 -4.68
C GLN A 194 -12.84 15.15 -5.49
N ASP A 195 -12.39 14.51 -6.56
CA ASP A 195 -13.23 13.58 -7.30
C ASP A 195 -13.59 12.35 -6.45
N ARG A 196 -14.75 11.74 -6.74
CA ARG A 196 -15.16 10.52 -6.04
C ARG A 196 -14.23 9.35 -6.34
N LEU A 197 -13.71 9.32 -7.55
CA LEU A 197 -12.69 8.36 -7.96
C LEU A 197 -11.34 8.89 -7.47
N ALA A 198 -10.68 8.09 -6.64
CA ALA A 198 -9.30 8.37 -6.27
C ALA A 198 -8.36 8.13 -7.47
N PRO A 199 -7.15 8.72 -7.47
CA PRO A 199 -6.16 8.43 -8.49
C PRO A 199 -5.92 6.94 -8.62
N GLY A 200 -5.71 6.50 -9.85
CA GLY A 200 -5.07 5.22 -10.09
C GLY A 200 -3.67 5.22 -9.50
N TYR A 201 -3.20 4.04 -9.15
CA TYR A 201 -1.91 3.87 -8.49
C TYR A 201 -1.21 2.62 -9.01
N VAL A 202 0.11 2.60 -8.84
CA VAL A 202 0.95 1.39 -8.95
C VAL A 202 1.51 1.09 -7.58
N GLU A 203 1.50 -0.18 -7.20
CA GLU A 203 2.09 -0.67 -5.96
C GLU A 203 3.10 -1.77 -6.28
N ALA A 204 4.32 -1.62 -5.75
CA ALA A 204 5.30 -2.68 -5.65
C ALA A 204 5.34 -3.16 -4.20
N TYR A 205 5.29 -4.47 -3.99
CA TYR A 205 5.32 -5.07 -2.66
C TYR A 205 6.43 -6.10 -2.57
N GLY A 206 7.12 -6.14 -1.43
CA GLY A 206 8.15 -7.12 -1.11
C GLY A 206 7.99 -7.64 0.31
N GLY A 207 8.10 -8.96 0.49
CA GLY A 207 7.86 -9.59 1.79
C GLY A 207 8.61 -10.90 1.99
N VAL A 208 8.53 -11.39 3.22
CA VAL A 208 9.09 -12.68 3.64
C VAL A 208 7.97 -13.51 4.27
N VAL A 209 7.74 -14.69 3.71
CA VAL A 209 6.85 -15.69 4.30
C VAL A 209 7.65 -16.51 5.30
N LEU A 210 7.16 -16.51 6.54
CA LEU A 210 7.81 -17.21 7.63
C LEU A 210 7.71 -18.73 7.42
N PRO A 211 8.74 -19.49 7.84
CA PRO A 211 8.64 -20.94 7.98
C PRO A 211 7.45 -21.31 8.86
N GLY A 212 6.71 -22.33 8.47
CA GLY A 212 5.51 -22.75 9.19
C GLY A 212 5.03 -24.11 8.73
N HIS A 213 4.00 -24.61 9.39
CA HIS A 213 3.33 -25.85 9.03
C HIS A 213 1.88 -25.58 8.63
N GLY A 214 1.46 -26.21 7.53
CA GLY A 214 0.09 -26.19 7.07
C GLY A 214 -0.22 -25.06 6.10
N GLN A 215 -1.50 -24.96 5.75
CA GLN A 215 -1.99 -24.08 4.69
C GLN A 215 -2.01 -22.60 5.09
N LEU A 216 -2.10 -22.31 6.40
CA LEU A 216 -2.10 -20.94 6.92
C LEU A 216 -0.66 -20.50 7.19
N ARG A 217 -0.22 -19.43 6.53
CA ARG A 217 1.13 -18.88 6.66
C ARG A 217 1.10 -17.40 6.96
N HIS A 218 2.18 -16.94 7.58
CA HIS A 218 2.39 -15.56 7.99
C HIS A 218 3.45 -14.93 7.12
N GLU A 219 3.21 -13.70 6.71
CA GLU A 219 4.10 -12.93 5.86
C GLU A 219 4.24 -11.51 6.43
N VAL A 220 5.45 -10.98 6.40
CA VAL A 220 5.76 -9.60 6.77
C VAL A 220 6.41 -8.93 5.58
N GLY A 221 6.02 -7.69 5.27
CA GLY A 221 6.52 -7.01 4.09
C GLY A 221 6.32 -5.51 4.11
N LEU A 222 6.73 -4.90 3.01
CA LEU A 222 6.63 -3.47 2.74
C LEU A 222 6.09 -3.29 1.32
N ALA A 223 5.03 -2.50 1.21
CA ALA A 223 4.56 -1.96 -0.05
C ALA A 223 5.12 -0.56 -0.28
N ALA A 224 5.36 -0.21 -1.54
CA ALA A 224 5.70 1.12 -2.00
C ALA A 224 4.86 1.42 -3.25
N GLY A 225 4.12 2.52 -3.23
CA GLY A 225 3.25 2.89 -4.33
C GLY A 225 3.26 4.37 -4.63
N PHE A 226 2.82 4.70 -5.84
CA PHE A 226 2.64 6.08 -6.30
C PHE A 226 1.42 6.21 -7.20
N ASN A 227 0.89 7.43 -7.30
CA ASN A 227 -0.26 7.75 -8.13
C ASN A 227 0.10 7.84 -9.63
N LEU A 228 -0.76 7.30 -10.49
CA LEU A 228 -0.60 7.31 -11.95
C LEU A 228 -1.17 8.56 -12.63
N ASN A 229 -2.11 9.22 -11.97
CA ASN A 229 -2.77 10.43 -12.46
C ASN A 229 -2.93 11.45 -11.33
N ASP A 230 -3.23 12.67 -11.74
CA ASP A 230 -3.46 13.79 -10.82
C ASP A 230 -4.74 13.58 -10.03
N ASP A 231 -4.80 14.18 -8.83
CA ASP A 231 -5.91 14.07 -7.89
C ASP A 231 -6.65 15.40 -7.68
N GLY A 232 -7.63 15.70 -8.55
CA GLY A 232 -8.44 16.93 -8.46
C GLY A 232 -8.05 17.98 -9.49
N THR A 233 -8.41 19.25 -9.23
CA THR A 233 -8.11 20.36 -10.14
C THR A 233 -6.60 20.69 -10.09
N PHE A 234 -6.04 21.03 -11.26
CA PHE A 234 -4.60 21.23 -11.55
C PHE A 234 -3.82 22.12 -10.55
N SER A 235 -4.50 22.83 -9.65
CA SER A 235 -3.93 23.76 -8.69
C SER A 235 -3.84 23.26 -7.24
N LEU A 236 -4.50 22.15 -6.86
CA LEU A 236 -4.60 21.73 -5.44
C LEU A 236 -4.35 20.23 -5.19
N GLY A 237 -4.24 19.42 -6.24
CA GLY A 237 -4.02 17.98 -6.13
C GLY A 237 -2.56 17.56 -6.23
N PRO A 238 -2.14 16.44 -5.61
CA PRO A 238 -0.87 15.80 -5.95
C PRO A 238 -0.83 15.42 -7.44
N GLU A 239 0.25 15.81 -8.11
CA GLU A 239 0.52 15.44 -9.51
C GLU A 239 0.92 13.96 -9.61
N ALA A 240 0.73 13.37 -10.79
CA ALA A 240 1.14 12.00 -11.11
C ALA A 240 2.61 11.73 -10.71
N GLY A 241 2.83 10.63 -9.99
CA GLY A 241 4.16 10.19 -9.55
C GLY A 241 4.78 10.99 -8.40
N ARG A 242 4.10 12.03 -7.90
CA ARG A 242 4.62 12.85 -6.80
C ARG A 242 4.15 12.39 -5.44
N GLN A 243 3.03 11.66 -5.36
CA GLN A 243 2.57 11.09 -4.10
C GLN A 243 3.16 9.71 -3.91
N TRP A 244 3.98 9.54 -2.88
CA TRP A 244 4.61 8.27 -2.52
C TRP A 244 4.06 7.76 -1.20
N THR A 245 3.66 6.49 -1.19
CA THR A 245 3.12 5.82 -0.02
C THR A 245 3.92 4.56 0.26
N PHE A 246 4.34 4.40 1.52
CA PHE A 246 5.03 3.21 2.02
C PHE A 246 4.16 2.50 3.05
N THR A 247 3.90 1.21 2.86
CA THR A 247 2.95 0.46 3.68
C THR A 247 3.65 -0.75 4.31
N PRO A 248 4.27 -0.62 5.49
CA PRO A 248 4.62 -1.79 6.30
C PRO A 248 3.36 -2.60 6.57
N ALA A 249 3.44 -3.91 6.33
CA ALA A 249 2.27 -4.78 6.34
C ALA A 249 2.56 -6.18 6.89
N TYR A 250 1.51 -6.75 7.46
CA TYR A 250 1.42 -8.14 7.87
C TYR A 250 0.34 -8.84 7.05
N THR A 251 0.67 -9.98 6.47
CA THR A 251 -0.19 -10.74 5.57
C THR A 251 -0.42 -12.14 6.11
N LEU A 252 -1.69 -12.53 6.22
CA LEU A 252 -2.12 -13.91 6.37
C LEU A 252 -2.36 -14.52 5.00
N ARG A 253 -1.83 -15.73 4.80
CA ARG A 253 -1.94 -16.47 3.54
C ARG A 253 -2.60 -17.81 3.81
N LEU A 254 -3.56 -18.19 2.97
CA LEU A 254 -4.19 -19.51 3.03
C LEU A 254 -4.05 -20.21 1.67
N ALA A 255 -3.25 -21.26 1.62
CA ALA A 255 -3.13 -22.12 0.45
C ALA A 255 -4.34 -23.06 0.35
N LEU A 256 -5.08 -23.00 -0.76
CA LEU A 256 -6.29 -23.81 -0.94
C LEU A 256 -6.02 -25.22 -1.49
N SER A 257 -4.78 -25.56 -1.87
CA SER A 257 -4.38 -26.93 -2.23
C SER A 257 -3.22 -27.40 -1.35
N GLU A 258 -3.16 -28.71 -1.14
CA GLU A 258 -2.03 -29.41 -0.48
C GLU A 258 -0.94 -29.79 -1.50
N ASP A 259 -1.17 -29.51 -2.78
CA ASP A 259 -0.18 -29.77 -3.82
C ASP A 259 1.09 -28.91 -3.61
N PRO A 260 2.26 -29.38 -4.08
CA PRO A 260 3.52 -28.63 -3.97
C PRO A 260 3.46 -27.21 -4.56
N VAL A 261 2.55 -26.99 -5.52
CA VAL A 261 2.23 -25.68 -6.08
C VAL A 261 0.73 -25.47 -5.91
N PRO A 262 0.29 -24.60 -5.00
CA PRO A 262 -1.13 -24.36 -4.81
C PRO A 262 -1.69 -23.54 -5.97
N ASP A 263 -2.81 -23.99 -6.57
CA ASP A 263 -3.48 -23.24 -7.64
C ASP A 263 -3.96 -21.86 -7.16
N TRP A 264 -4.45 -21.80 -5.92
CA TRP A 264 -5.03 -20.60 -5.32
C TRP A 264 -4.47 -20.33 -3.94
N LEU A 265 -4.14 -19.05 -3.70
CA LEU A 265 -3.78 -18.49 -2.41
C LEU A 265 -4.81 -17.42 -2.06
N LEU A 266 -5.39 -17.48 -0.86
CA LEU A 266 -6.16 -16.37 -0.30
C LEU A 266 -5.26 -15.52 0.58
N LEU A 267 -5.40 -14.21 0.47
CA LEU A 267 -4.58 -13.23 1.18
C LEU A 267 -5.48 -12.32 2.02
N GLY A 268 -5.04 -12.06 3.25
CA GLY A 268 -5.58 -11.01 4.11
C GLY A 268 -4.43 -10.17 4.63
N ARG A 269 -4.37 -8.90 4.26
CA ARG A 269 -3.25 -7.99 4.57
C ARG A 269 -3.74 -6.86 5.46
N VAL A 270 -3.00 -6.58 6.52
CA VAL A 270 -3.19 -5.39 7.37
C VAL A 270 -1.92 -4.56 7.31
N GLY A 271 -2.06 -3.27 7.04
CA GLY A 271 -0.93 -2.37 6.87
C GLY A 271 -1.15 -0.99 7.46
N VAL A 272 -0.04 -0.25 7.57
CA VAL A 272 -0.02 1.15 8.00
C VAL A 272 0.55 1.97 6.85
N PRO A 273 -0.29 2.49 5.92
CA PRO A 273 0.19 3.33 4.84
C PRO A 273 0.76 4.63 5.40
N LEU A 274 1.96 4.99 4.96
CA LEU A 274 2.68 6.22 5.29
C LEU A 274 2.93 6.99 3.98
N THR A 275 2.11 8.00 3.73
CA THR A 275 2.31 8.91 2.59
C THR A 275 3.37 9.92 2.99
N VAL A 276 4.44 10.06 2.20
CA VAL A 276 5.58 10.93 2.54
C VAL A 276 5.71 12.19 1.69
N SER A 277 4.91 12.30 0.63
CA SER A 277 4.94 13.42 -0.31
C SER A 277 3.55 13.61 -0.92
N PRO A 278 3.09 14.86 -1.17
CA PRO A 278 3.76 16.11 -0.81
C PRO A 278 3.78 16.37 0.70
N ASP A 279 2.76 15.89 1.42
CA ASP A 279 2.62 16.03 2.87
C ASP A 279 2.62 14.67 3.55
N PHE A 280 3.14 14.63 4.79
CA PHE A 280 3.16 13.40 5.57
C PHE A 280 1.76 13.08 6.10
N THR A 281 1.21 11.93 5.71
CA THR A 281 -0.03 11.39 6.28
C THR A 281 0.15 9.91 6.59
N TRP A 282 -0.66 9.38 7.50
CA TRP A 282 -0.60 7.96 7.85
C TRP A 282 -2.01 7.37 7.96
N GLY A 283 -2.13 6.05 7.87
CA GLY A 283 -3.43 5.41 7.89
C GLY A 283 -3.44 4.00 8.41
N LEU A 284 -4.59 3.36 8.27
CA LEU A 284 -4.79 1.93 8.47
C LEU A 284 -5.38 1.33 7.21
N GLN A 285 -4.85 0.19 6.79
CA GLN A 285 -5.26 -0.50 5.58
C GLN A 285 -5.60 -1.96 5.88
N LEU A 286 -6.69 -2.44 5.30
CA LEU A 286 -7.10 -3.85 5.30
C LEU A 286 -7.40 -4.27 3.87
N ASP A 287 -6.66 -5.24 3.37
CA ASP A 287 -6.87 -5.82 2.05
C ASP A 287 -7.23 -7.29 2.14
N VAL A 288 -8.09 -7.72 1.22
CA VAL A 288 -8.41 -9.13 1.00
C VAL A 288 -8.28 -9.44 -0.48
N GLY A 289 -7.67 -10.58 -0.79
CA GLY A 289 -7.42 -10.93 -2.17
C GLY A 289 -7.21 -12.40 -2.41
N ALA A 290 -7.01 -12.71 -3.68
CA ALA A 290 -6.66 -14.04 -4.14
C ALA A 290 -5.56 -13.97 -5.20
N THR A 291 -4.59 -14.88 -5.10
CA THR A 291 -3.58 -15.11 -6.14
C THR A 291 -3.85 -16.46 -6.80
N TYR A 292 -3.90 -16.48 -8.12
CA TYR A 292 -3.89 -17.68 -8.94
C TYR A 292 -2.46 -17.97 -9.41
N MET A 293 -1.89 -19.10 -9.01
CA MET A 293 -0.52 -19.48 -9.37
C MET A 293 -0.50 -20.16 -10.74
N ILE A 294 0.23 -19.57 -11.69
CA ILE A 294 0.39 -20.10 -13.05
C ILE A 294 1.57 -21.07 -13.10
N LEU A 295 2.65 -20.76 -12.37
CA LEU A 295 3.85 -21.59 -12.23
C LEU A 295 4.24 -21.66 -10.76
N ALA A 296 5.16 -22.58 -10.44
CA ALA A 296 5.84 -22.59 -9.14
C ALA A 296 6.52 -21.23 -8.92
N GLY A 297 5.93 -20.40 -8.07
CA GLY A 297 6.44 -19.07 -7.74
C GLY A 297 6.07 -17.93 -8.71
N LEU A 298 5.12 -18.12 -9.64
CA LEU A 298 4.56 -17.00 -10.42
C LEU A 298 3.04 -17.09 -10.46
N GLY A 299 2.37 -16.00 -10.13
CA GLY A 299 0.91 -15.90 -10.15
C GLY A 299 0.40 -14.53 -10.56
N VAL A 300 -0.91 -14.46 -10.78
CA VAL A 300 -1.67 -13.22 -10.95
C VAL A 300 -2.59 -13.05 -9.76
N TYR A 301 -2.80 -11.84 -9.29
CA TYR A 301 -3.66 -11.59 -8.13
C TYR A 301 -4.67 -10.49 -8.38
N ALA A 302 -5.73 -10.55 -7.58
CA ALA A 302 -6.75 -9.52 -7.45
C ALA A 302 -6.98 -9.25 -5.97
N GLU A 303 -6.99 -7.97 -5.60
CA GLU A 303 -7.15 -7.51 -4.22
C GLU A 303 -8.22 -6.41 -4.14
N VAL A 304 -8.94 -6.40 -3.03
CA VAL A 304 -9.87 -5.34 -2.64
C VAL A 304 -9.41 -4.82 -1.28
N GLY A 305 -9.17 -3.51 -1.21
CA GLY A 305 -8.60 -2.85 -0.05
C GLY A 305 -9.54 -1.80 0.53
N ALA A 306 -9.57 -1.67 1.84
CA ALA A 306 -10.16 -0.54 2.53
C ALA A 306 -9.06 0.17 3.33
N ALA A 307 -8.87 1.46 3.08
CA ALA A 307 -7.88 2.27 3.76
C ALA A 307 -8.53 3.51 4.39
N THR A 308 -8.05 3.89 5.57
CA THR A 308 -8.43 5.13 6.24
C THR A 308 -7.16 5.94 6.51
N PHE A 309 -7.11 7.17 6.01
CA PHE A 309 -6.01 8.10 6.19
C PHE A 309 -6.35 9.16 7.24
N PHE A 310 -5.35 9.50 8.06
CA PHE A 310 -5.35 10.51 9.12
C PHE A 310 -4.21 11.51 8.87
N GLY A 311 -4.36 12.72 9.39
CA GLY A 311 -3.28 13.73 9.38
C GLY A 311 -3.30 14.67 8.19
N ALA A 312 -4.30 14.58 7.30
CA ALA A 312 -4.58 15.67 6.38
C ALA A 312 -5.26 16.79 7.19
N GLU A 313 -4.61 17.95 7.28
CA GLU A 313 -5.23 19.16 7.81
C GLU A 313 -6.07 19.78 6.69
N ASP A 314 -7.29 20.18 7.01
CA ASP A 314 -8.05 21.04 6.09
C ASP A 314 -7.55 22.49 6.13
N ARG A 315 -8.14 23.37 5.30
CA ARG A 315 -7.75 24.79 5.26
C ARG A 315 -7.93 25.52 6.60
N ASN A 316 -8.71 24.95 7.52
CA ASN A 316 -8.96 25.51 8.84
C ASN A 316 -8.06 24.88 9.92
N GLY A 317 -7.18 23.94 9.55
CA GLY A 317 -6.33 23.19 10.47
C GLY A 317 -7.05 22.03 11.17
N ASP A 318 -8.26 21.66 10.72
CA ASP A 318 -9.00 20.55 11.34
C ASP A 318 -8.49 19.21 10.80
N LEU A 319 -8.26 18.26 11.72
CA LEU A 319 -7.88 16.90 11.39
C LEU A 319 -9.01 16.19 10.63
N THR A 320 -8.73 15.73 9.42
CA THR A 320 -9.71 15.02 8.60
C THR A 320 -9.46 13.51 8.59
N VAL A 321 -10.52 12.76 8.32
CA VAL A 321 -10.48 11.29 8.14
C VAL A 321 -10.98 10.98 6.73
N HIS A 322 -10.14 10.33 5.93
CA HIS A 322 -10.44 9.99 4.54
C HIS A 322 -10.49 8.47 4.37
N GLY A 323 -11.69 7.93 4.11
CA GLY A 323 -11.89 6.52 3.78
C GLY A 323 -11.82 6.28 2.27
N ILE A 324 -11.06 5.27 1.84
CA ILE A 324 -10.91 4.85 0.44
C ILE A 324 -11.18 3.35 0.35
N LEU A 325 -11.99 2.95 -0.63
CA LEU A 325 -12.17 1.57 -1.05
C LEU A 325 -11.47 1.36 -2.40
N SER A 326 -10.58 0.40 -2.51
CA SER A 326 -9.74 0.19 -3.68
C SER A 326 -9.87 -1.22 -4.26
N VAL A 327 -9.54 -1.34 -5.54
CA VAL A 327 -9.36 -2.60 -6.24
C VAL A 327 -8.00 -2.60 -6.93
N GLU A 328 -7.29 -3.72 -6.88
CA GLU A 328 -5.96 -3.88 -7.45
C GLU A 328 -5.86 -5.18 -8.24
N LEU A 329 -5.14 -5.14 -9.36
CA LEU A 329 -4.77 -6.31 -10.15
C LEU A 329 -3.26 -6.29 -10.41
N GLY A 330 -2.62 -7.45 -10.33
CA GLY A 330 -1.17 -7.51 -10.51
C GLY A 330 -0.60 -8.89 -10.72
N ALA A 331 0.73 -8.95 -10.71
CA ALA A 331 1.52 -10.17 -10.77
C ALA A 331 2.31 -10.37 -9.48
N ARG A 332 2.46 -11.61 -9.05
CA ARG A 332 3.16 -12.02 -7.83
C ARG A 332 4.23 -13.05 -8.16
N ILE A 333 5.42 -12.88 -7.60
CA ILE A 333 6.56 -13.79 -7.70
C ILE A 333 6.94 -14.30 -6.31
N GLU A 334 7.24 -15.58 -6.18
CA GLU A 334 7.66 -16.21 -4.92
C GLU A 334 8.90 -17.08 -5.14
N PHE A 335 9.92 -16.84 -4.32
CA PHE A 335 11.17 -17.57 -4.35
C PHE A 335 11.36 -18.34 -3.06
N GLU A 336 11.65 -19.63 -3.19
CA GLU A 336 11.96 -20.50 -2.08
C GLU A 336 13.45 -20.41 -1.73
N VAL A 337 13.77 -20.20 -0.45
CA VAL A 337 15.16 -20.15 0.02
C VAL A 337 15.57 -21.54 0.49
N LEU A 338 16.30 -22.26 -0.37
CA LEU A 338 16.90 -23.56 -0.04
C LEU A 338 18.10 -23.35 0.90
N ARG A 339 18.13 -24.06 2.02
CA ARG A 339 19.24 -24.09 2.99
C ARG A 339 19.91 -25.46 3.02
#